data_AF-A0A4Y2NXG0-F1
#
_entry.id   AF-A0A4Y2NXG0-F1
#
_cell.length_a   1.000
_cell.length_b   1.000
_cell.length_c   1.000
_cell.angle_alpha   90.00
_cell.angle_beta   90.00
_cell.angle_gamma   90.00
#
_symmetry.space_group_name_H-M   'P 1'
#
loop_
_entity.id
_entity.type
_entity.pdbx_description
1 polymer ?
#
loop_
_entity_poly.entity_id
_entity_poly.type
_entity_poly.pdbx_seq_one_letter_code
_entity_poly.pdbx_strand_id
1 'polypeptide(L)'
;MILDLRPYDELQVEKIECHNHLYRNFCNKLKDIVQDRKYGPIAHKKQSGKNILRMKKAVMMASAFYTIYPLKYRAFDLQKFILNIPCNTFGRHNQCIEPFWKKEERKENDVDDLRSSGLLFRVMVIMQNLAGHGKSLFAANNNCVVQFNAIVAKFIGGKRATFCQCSIYQARCSGAVISHNSRFLMPYCWEIIRSLTFLQSPHSIF
;
A
#
# COMPACT_ATOMS: atom_id res chain seq x y z
N MET A 1 11.08 11.30 21.25
CA MET A 1 10.27 10.56 20.25
C MET A 1 11.24 9.97 19.22
N ILE A 2 10.98 8.81 18.57
CA ILE A 2 11.94 8.20 17.62
C ILE A 2 12.37 9.16 16.49
N LEU A 3 11.52 10.13 16.15
CA LEU A 3 11.80 11.18 15.16
C LEU A 3 12.91 12.16 15.60
N ASP A 4 13.18 12.30 16.90
CA ASP A 4 14.22 13.20 17.43
C ASP A 4 15.62 12.58 17.39
N LEU A 5 15.72 11.26 17.16
CA LEU A 5 16.98 10.52 17.21
C LEU A 5 17.87 10.72 15.99
N ARG A 6 17.37 11.42 14.94
CA ARG A 6 17.99 11.63 13.62
C ARG A 6 19.11 10.60 13.35
N PRO A 7 18.77 9.31 13.15
CA PRO A 7 19.74 8.22 13.18
C PRO A 7 20.81 8.31 12.07
N TYR A 8 20.65 9.22 11.12
CA TYR A 8 21.62 9.56 10.10
C TYR A 8 21.77 11.09 10.06
N ASP A 9 22.96 11.59 10.39
CA ASP A 9 23.20 13.04 10.58
C ASP A 9 22.97 13.87 9.30
N GLU A 10 23.31 13.30 8.14
CA GLU A 10 23.27 13.97 6.83
C GLU A 10 22.11 13.51 5.93
N LEU A 11 21.30 12.54 6.37
CA LEU A 11 20.24 11.93 5.56
C LEU A 11 18.86 12.18 6.15
N GLN A 12 18.02 12.89 5.40
CA GLN A 12 16.61 13.02 5.73
C GLN A 12 15.85 11.75 5.36
N VAL A 13 15.37 11.03 6.36
CA VAL A 13 14.54 9.83 6.17
C VAL A 13 13.07 10.26 6.01
N GLU A 14 12.49 9.99 4.84
CA GLU A 14 11.06 10.19 4.59
C GLU A 14 10.29 8.88 4.76
N LYS A 15 9.12 8.95 5.39
CA LYS A 15 8.19 7.84 5.44
C LYS A 15 7.48 7.68 4.09
N ILE A 16 7.89 6.66 3.33
CA ILE A 16 7.21 6.28 2.08
C ILE A 16 6.16 5.20 2.37
N GLU A 17 4.90 5.53 2.13
CA GLU A 17 3.80 4.57 2.23
C GLU A 17 3.83 3.58 1.06
N CYS A 18 3.53 2.30 1.30
CA CYS A 18 3.39 1.31 0.22
C CYS A 18 2.02 1.42 -0.46
N HIS A 19 1.91 0.96 -1.71
CA HIS A 19 0.65 1.05 -2.46
C HIS A 19 -0.52 0.36 -1.74
N ASN A 20 -0.28 -0.72 -0.99
CA ASN A 20 -1.31 -1.42 -0.22
C ASN A 20 -1.87 -0.57 0.91
N HIS A 21 -1.01 0.14 1.65
CA HIS A 21 -1.43 1.08 2.67
C HIS A 21 -2.15 2.27 2.06
N LEU A 22 -1.68 2.79 0.92
CA LEU A 22 -2.37 3.85 0.20
C LEU A 22 -3.79 3.45 -0.22
N TYR A 23 -3.99 2.26 -0.81
CA TYR A 23 -5.32 1.79 -1.18
C TYR A 23 -6.24 1.55 0.01
N ARG A 24 -5.70 1.03 1.12
CA ARG A 24 -6.48 0.84 2.36
C ARG A 24 -6.90 2.18 2.96
N ASN A 25 -5.97 3.12 3.08
CA ASN A 25 -6.22 4.47 3.59
C ASN A 25 -7.24 5.21 2.71
N PHE A 26 -7.08 5.12 1.39
CA PHE A 26 -8.02 5.66 0.41
C PHE A 26 -9.44 5.13 0.61
N CYS A 27 -9.62 3.81 0.64
CA CYS A 27 -10.94 3.21 0.84
C CYS A 27 -11.54 3.53 2.22
N ASN A 28 -10.72 3.58 3.27
CA ASN A 28 -11.19 3.93 4.60
C ASN A 28 -11.70 5.38 4.65
N LYS A 29 -10.92 6.34 4.14
CA LYS A 29 -11.37 7.75 4.07
C LYS A 29 -12.66 7.93 3.27
N LEU A 30 -12.84 7.18 2.18
CA LEU A 30 -14.09 7.19 1.42
C LEU A 30 -15.26 6.59 2.23
N LYS A 31 -15.03 5.50 2.97
CA LYS A 31 -16.04 4.92 3.86
C LYS A 31 -16.42 5.89 4.97
N ASP A 32 -15.47 6.61 5.54
CA ASP A 32 -15.71 7.58 6.60
C ASP A 32 -16.67 8.67 6.10
N ILE A 33 -16.46 9.20 4.89
CA ILE A 33 -17.38 10.16 4.27
C ILE A 33 -18.79 9.58 4.07
N VAL A 34 -18.88 8.33 3.63
CA VAL A 34 -20.16 7.65 3.37
C VAL A 34 -20.91 7.33 4.67
N GLN A 35 -20.20 7.14 5.79
CA GLN A 35 -20.80 6.85 7.09
C GLN A 35 -21.10 8.13 7.89
N ASP A 36 -20.38 9.21 7.64
CA ASP A 36 -20.59 10.47 8.35
C ASP A 36 -21.99 11.04 8.05
N ARG A 37 -22.73 11.30 9.13
CA ARG A 37 -24.08 11.87 9.07
C ARG A 37 -24.05 13.34 8.64
N LYS A 38 -22.91 14.03 8.81
CA LYS A 38 -22.73 15.45 8.47
C LYS A 38 -22.70 15.70 6.96
N TYR A 39 -22.43 14.69 6.14
CA TYR A 39 -22.17 14.92 4.71
C TYR A 39 -23.33 14.48 3.82
N GLY A 40 -24.08 15.47 3.34
CA GLY A 40 -25.03 15.33 2.24
C GLY A 40 -26.18 14.32 2.44
N PRO A 41 -27.07 14.20 1.44
CA PRO A 41 -28.20 13.29 1.47
C PRO A 41 -27.78 11.81 1.54
N ILE A 42 -28.62 10.99 2.17
CA ILE A 42 -28.39 9.53 2.29
C ILE A 42 -28.27 8.86 0.92
N ALA A 43 -29.05 9.30 -0.07
CA ALA A 43 -28.99 8.78 -1.43
C ALA A 43 -27.60 8.95 -2.06
N HIS A 44 -27.03 10.15 -1.95
CA HIS A 44 -25.71 10.49 -2.51
C HIS A 44 -24.58 9.70 -1.81
N LYS A 45 -24.69 9.50 -0.49
CA LYS A 45 -23.77 8.64 0.26
C LYS A 45 -23.86 7.18 -0.16
N LYS A 46 -25.07 6.65 -0.33
CA LYS A 46 -25.29 5.27 -0.82
C LYS A 46 -24.69 5.08 -2.21
N GLN A 47 -24.85 6.07 -3.09
CA GLN A 47 -24.26 6.07 -4.43
C GLN A 47 -22.73 6.12 -4.39
N SER A 48 -22.15 6.98 -3.54
CA SER A 48 -20.70 7.06 -3.34
C SER A 48 -20.14 5.74 -2.77
N GLY A 49 -20.83 5.13 -1.81
CA GLY A 49 -20.48 3.87 -1.19
C GLY A 49 -20.39 2.70 -2.18
N LYS A 50 -21.37 2.57 -3.07
CA LYS A 50 -21.38 1.55 -4.15
C LYS A 50 -20.17 1.66 -5.07
N ASN A 51 -19.66 2.88 -5.25
CA ASN A 51 -18.62 3.19 -6.22
C ASN A 51 -17.18 3.16 -5.65
N ILE A 52 -16.99 2.97 -4.34
CA ILE A 52 -15.65 2.95 -3.69
C ILE A 52 -14.72 1.93 -4.35
N LEU A 53 -15.19 0.70 -4.56
CA LEU A 53 -14.37 -0.35 -5.16
C LEU A 53 -14.11 -0.11 -6.65
N ARG A 54 -15.06 0.50 -7.37
CA ARG A 54 -14.88 0.91 -8.78
C ARG A 54 -13.78 1.96 -8.90
N MET A 55 -13.81 2.96 -8.02
CA MET A 55 -12.76 3.98 -7.94
C MET A 55 -11.40 3.37 -7.59
N LYS A 56 -11.32 2.47 -6.61
CA LYS A 56 -10.07 1.75 -6.30
C LYS A 56 -9.54 0.97 -7.51
N LYS A 57 -10.40 0.22 -8.19
CA LYS A 57 -10.02 -0.56 -9.38
C LYS A 57 -9.48 0.33 -10.49
N ALA A 58 -10.10 1.50 -10.70
CA ALA A 58 -9.64 2.50 -11.65
C ALA A 58 -8.22 2.98 -11.34
N VAL A 59 -7.92 3.33 -10.09
CA VAL A 59 -6.57 3.76 -9.67
C VAL A 59 -5.57 2.63 -9.89
N MET A 60 -5.91 1.39 -9.53
CA MET A 60 -5.03 0.23 -9.70
C MET A 60 -4.69 -0.01 -11.17
N MET A 61 -5.69 0.01 -12.06
CA MET A 61 -5.48 -0.18 -13.50
C MET A 61 -4.63 0.95 -14.08
N ALA A 62 -4.88 2.20 -13.69
CA ALA A 62 -4.07 3.33 -14.13
C ALA A 62 -2.61 3.21 -13.66
N SER A 63 -2.40 2.88 -12.39
CA SER A 63 -1.05 2.75 -11.83
C SER A 63 -0.24 1.69 -12.56
N ALA A 64 -0.86 0.54 -12.88
CA ALA A 64 -0.24 -0.56 -13.63
C ALA A 64 -0.02 -0.24 -15.12
N PHE A 65 -0.85 0.61 -15.72
CA PHE A 65 -0.64 1.04 -17.10
C PHE A 65 0.51 2.03 -17.21
N TYR A 66 0.50 3.06 -16.36
CA TYR A 66 1.49 4.12 -16.42
C TYR A 66 2.89 3.59 -16.06
N THR A 67 3.05 2.45 -15.38
CA THR A 67 4.37 1.81 -15.19
C THR A 67 5.16 1.53 -16.47
N ILE A 68 4.51 1.46 -17.63
CA ILE A 68 5.16 1.20 -18.93
C ILE A 68 5.58 2.52 -19.62
N TYR A 69 4.99 3.65 -19.25
CA TYR A 69 5.20 4.96 -19.89
C TYR A 69 6.54 5.60 -19.50
N PRO A 70 7.15 6.47 -20.34
CA PRO A 70 8.37 7.18 -19.98
C PRO A 70 8.27 7.94 -18.65
N LEU A 71 9.29 7.81 -17.79
CA LEU A 71 9.32 8.34 -16.42
C LEU A 71 8.96 9.84 -16.34
N LYS A 72 9.38 10.61 -17.35
CA LYS A 72 9.22 12.07 -17.41
C LYS A 72 7.77 12.55 -17.30
N TYR A 73 6.83 11.84 -17.94
CA TYR A 73 5.42 12.26 -18.01
C TYR A 73 4.49 11.41 -17.15
N ARG A 74 4.95 10.21 -16.80
CA ARG A 74 4.19 9.19 -16.08
C ARG A 74 3.47 9.68 -14.83
N ALA A 75 4.16 10.42 -13.97
CA ALA A 75 3.59 10.86 -12.69
C ALA A 75 2.50 11.93 -12.87
N PHE A 76 2.71 12.85 -13.81
CA PHE A 76 1.75 13.91 -14.12
C PHE A 76 0.49 13.34 -14.77
N ASP A 77 0.66 12.45 -15.75
CA ASP A 77 -0.47 11.82 -16.43
C ASP A 77 -1.29 10.92 -15.50
N LEU A 78 -0.62 10.16 -14.62
CA LEU A 78 -1.30 9.39 -13.57
C LEU A 78 -2.08 10.30 -12.62
N GLN A 79 -1.51 11.42 -12.18
CA GLN A 79 -2.20 12.37 -11.31
C GLN A 79 -3.46 12.92 -11.99
N LYS A 80 -3.34 13.37 -13.24
CA LYS A 80 -4.48 13.86 -14.03
C LYS A 80 -5.56 12.78 -14.18
N PHE A 81 -5.15 11.53 -14.43
CA PHE A 81 -6.07 10.40 -14.50
C PHE A 81 -6.82 10.19 -13.18
N ILE A 82 -6.09 10.12 -12.05
CA ILE A 82 -6.67 9.88 -10.72
C ILE A 82 -7.71 10.95 -10.37
N LEU A 83 -7.42 12.22 -10.68
CA LEU A 83 -8.33 13.33 -10.41
C LEU A 83 -9.62 13.30 -11.23
N ASN A 84 -9.59 12.65 -12.39
CA ASN A 84 -10.78 12.49 -13.23
C ASN A 84 -11.64 11.27 -12.85
N ILE A 85 -11.14 10.35 -12.02
CA ILE A 85 -11.86 9.13 -11.62
C ILE A 85 -13.25 9.43 -11.03
N PRO A 86 -13.43 10.39 -10.10
CA PRO A 86 -14.77 10.67 -9.55
C PRO A 86 -15.76 11.11 -10.62
N CYS A 87 -15.39 12.09 -11.46
CA CYS A 87 -16.25 12.59 -12.54
C CYS A 87 -16.70 11.47 -13.47
N ASN A 88 -15.76 10.63 -13.91
CA ASN A 88 -16.04 9.49 -14.77
C ASN A 88 -16.91 8.44 -14.07
N THR A 89 -16.68 8.19 -12.78
CA THR A 89 -17.43 7.19 -12.00
C THR A 89 -18.90 7.56 -11.84
N PHE A 90 -19.19 8.86 -11.75
CA PHE A 90 -20.54 9.41 -11.57
C PHE A 90 -21.19 9.88 -12.89
N GLY A 91 -20.61 9.53 -14.05
CA GLY A 91 -21.28 9.67 -15.36
C GLY A 91 -20.81 10.85 -16.24
N ARG A 92 -19.86 11.68 -15.80
CA ARG A 92 -19.28 12.74 -16.64
C ARG A 92 -18.07 12.23 -17.41
N HIS A 93 -18.26 11.99 -18.71
CA HIS A 93 -17.29 11.35 -19.60
C HIS A 93 -16.51 12.33 -20.51
N ASN A 94 -16.49 13.62 -20.17
CA ASN A 94 -15.89 14.67 -21.00
C ASN A 94 -14.36 14.56 -21.13
N GLN A 95 -13.70 13.85 -20.21
CA GLN A 95 -12.25 13.72 -20.13
C GLN A 95 -11.80 12.25 -20.03
N CYS A 96 -12.59 11.32 -20.56
CA CYS A 96 -12.21 9.90 -20.58
C CYS A 96 -10.89 9.70 -21.33
N ILE A 97 -10.02 8.87 -20.75
CA ILE A 97 -8.75 8.47 -21.35
C ILE A 97 -8.92 7.03 -21.82
N GLU A 98 -8.92 6.82 -23.14
CA GLU A 98 -8.81 5.49 -23.75
C GLU A 98 -7.42 4.90 -23.43
N PRO A 99 -7.28 3.58 -23.20
CA PRO A 99 -8.28 2.51 -23.39
C PRO A 99 -9.09 2.14 -22.14
N PHE A 100 -8.97 2.86 -21.02
CA PHE A 100 -9.54 2.44 -19.73
C PHE A 100 -11.06 2.52 -19.67
N TRP A 101 -11.62 3.46 -20.41
CA TRP A 101 -13.01 3.87 -20.27
C TRP A 101 -13.64 3.90 -21.65
N LYS A 102 -14.41 2.85 -21.97
CA LYS A 102 -15.40 2.95 -23.05
C LYS A 102 -16.43 3.99 -22.62
N LYS A 103 -16.85 4.85 -23.55
CA LYS A 103 -18.05 5.68 -23.37
C LYS A 103 -19.25 4.75 -23.15
N GLU A 104 -19.57 4.45 -21.90
CA GLU A 104 -20.84 3.83 -21.55
C GLU A 104 -21.92 4.91 -21.73
N GLU A 105 -23.00 4.56 -22.44
CA GLU A 105 -24.24 5.35 -22.49
C GLU A 105 -24.99 5.29 -21.15
N ARG A 106 -24.33 5.66 -20.03
CA ARG A 106 -25.04 5.86 -18.76
C ARG A 106 -25.92 7.09 -18.89
N LYS A 107 -27.22 6.91 -18.67
CA LYS A 107 -28.24 7.97 -18.76
C LYS A 107 -28.23 8.95 -17.58
N GLU A 108 -27.71 8.55 -16.41
CA GLU A 108 -27.71 9.40 -15.21
C GLU A 108 -26.32 9.93 -14.89
N ASN A 109 -26.21 11.26 -14.86
CA ASN A 109 -25.03 12.01 -14.44
C ASN A 109 -25.27 12.56 -13.03
N ASP A 110 -24.77 11.85 -12.03
CA ASP A 110 -24.91 12.22 -10.62
C ASP A 110 -23.91 13.32 -10.19
N VAL A 111 -23.04 13.78 -11.10
CA VAL A 111 -21.93 14.69 -10.74
C VAL A 111 -22.46 16.01 -10.20
N ASP A 112 -23.52 16.55 -10.80
CA ASP A 112 -24.05 17.85 -10.40
C ASP A 112 -24.82 17.77 -9.07
N ASP A 113 -25.51 16.65 -8.81
CA ASP A 113 -26.15 16.36 -7.51
C ASP A 113 -25.14 16.11 -6.38
N LEU A 114 -24.07 15.39 -6.68
CA LEU A 114 -22.97 15.17 -5.75
C LEU A 114 -22.18 16.45 -5.49
N ARG A 115 -22.09 17.35 -6.48
CA ARG A 115 -21.48 18.66 -6.36
C ARG A 115 -22.32 19.59 -5.50
N SER A 116 -23.63 19.67 -5.73
CA SER A 116 -24.55 20.52 -4.96
C SER A 116 -24.59 20.13 -3.48
N SER A 117 -24.51 18.83 -3.18
CA SER A 117 -24.43 18.31 -1.81
C SER A 117 -23.05 18.45 -1.13
N GLY A 118 -22.03 18.96 -1.83
CA GLY A 118 -20.67 19.08 -1.32
C GLY A 118 -19.89 17.76 -1.23
N LEU A 119 -20.53 16.62 -1.50
CA LEU A 119 -19.95 15.28 -1.35
C LEU A 119 -18.84 15.03 -2.36
N LEU A 120 -19.02 15.51 -3.60
CA LEU A 120 -18.04 15.38 -4.67
C LEU A 120 -16.72 16.03 -4.29
N PHE A 121 -16.75 17.23 -3.70
CA PHE A 121 -15.52 17.94 -3.30
C PHE A 121 -14.72 17.15 -2.27
N ARG A 122 -15.38 16.48 -1.33
CA ARG A 122 -14.71 15.65 -0.33
C ARG A 122 -14.07 14.41 -0.94
N VAL A 123 -14.75 13.77 -1.89
CA VAL A 123 -14.18 12.67 -2.68
C VAL A 123 -12.96 13.16 -3.47
N MET A 124 -13.05 14.33 -4.11
CA MET A 124 -11.93 14.92 -4.85
C MET A 124 -10.73 15.25 -3.96
N VAL A 125 -10.94 15.75 -2.73
CA VAL A 125 -9.84 15.98 -1.76
C VAL A 125 -9.12 14.67 -1.41
N ILE A 126 -9.86 13.57 -1.24
CA ILE A 126 -9.24 12.26 -1.02
C ILE A 126 -8.45 11.81 -2.25
N MET A 127 -8.99 12.01 -3.45
CA MET A 127 -8.28 11.70 -4.70
C MET A 127 -7.01 12.53 -4.86
N GLN A 128 -7.05 13.81 -4.52
CA GLN A 128 -5.89 14.70 -4.56
C GLN A 128 -4.78 14.20 -3.64
N ASN A 129 -5.13 13.81 -2.42
CA ASN A 129 -4.17 13.22 -1.48
C ASN A 129 -3.55 11.93 -2.03
N LEU A 130 -4.37 11.03 -2.62
CA LEU A 130 -3.86 9.81 -3.23
C LEU A 130 -2.95 10.09 -4.43
N ALA A 131 -3.32 11.04 -5.28
CA ALA A 131 -2.56 11.43 -6.46
C ALA A 131 -1.20 12.07 -6.09
N GLY A 132 -1.12 12.77 -4.95
CA GLY A 132 0.14 13.26 -4.39
C GLY A 132 1.15 12.14 -4.08
N HIS A 133 0.68 10.91 -3.85
CA HIS A 133 1.52 9.74 -3.63
C HIS A 133 1.82 8.93 -4.91
N GLY A 134 1.80 9.56 -6.09
CA GLY A 134 2.02 8.90 -7.38
C GLY A 134 3.29 8.04 -7.44
N LYS A 135 4.40 8.51 -6.85
CA LYS A 135 5.67 7.73 -6.78
C LYS A 135 5.48 6.41 -6.03
N SER A 136 4.77 6.44 -4.90
CA SER A 136 4.47 5.26 -4.08
C SER A 136 3.49 4.29 -4.75
N LEU A 137 2.61 4.78 -5.62
CA LEU A 137 1.69 3.93 -6.40
C LEU A 137 2.44 3.04 -7.40
N PHE A 138 3.63 3.47 -7.85
CA PHE A 138 4.53 2.67 -8.68
C PHE A 138 5.49 1.78 -7.87
N ALA A 139 5.60 2.00 -6.55
CA ALA A 139 6.51 1.26 -5.68
C ALA A 139 5.98 -0.13 -5.30
N ALA A 140 6.81 -0.99 -4.72
CA ALA A 140 6.45 -2.37 -4.37
C ALA A 140 5.33 -2.48 -3.31
N ASN A 141 4.70 -3.67 -3.27
CA ASN A 141 3.54 -4.00 -2.45
C ASN A 141 3.69 -3.78 -0.94
N ASN A 142 4.88 -4.00 -0.42
CA ASN A 142 5.26 -3.89 0.97
C ASN A 142 6.56 -3.08 1.01
N ASN A 143 6.69 -2.16 1.97
CA ASN A 143 7.97 -1.49 2.17
C ASN A 143 9.05 -2.53 2.56
N CYS A 144 10.32 -2.21 2.34
CA CYS A 144 11.44 -3.10 2.65
C CYS A 144 11.42 -3.60 4.10
N VAL A 145 11.00 -2.74 5.03
CA VAL A 145 10.88 -3.07 6.47
C VAL A 145 9.81 -4.13 6.74
N VAL A 146 8.64 -4.05 6.10
CA VAL A 146 7.56 -5.04 6.22
C VAL A 146 7.97 -6.36 5.56
N GLN A 147 8.67 -6.30 4.43
CA GLN A 147 9.24 -7.49 3.79
C GLN A 147 10.29 -8.16 4.70
N PHE A 148 11.19 -7.38 5.27
CA PHE A 148 12.19 -7.85 6.23
C PHE A 148 11.53 -8.41 7.49
N ASN A 149 10.57 -7.71 8.08
CA ASN A 149 9.85 -8.17 9.26
C ASN A 149 9.05 -9.44 8.99
N ALA A 150 8.54 -9.65 7.77
CA ALA A 150 7.93 -10.92 7.38
C ALA A 150 8.96 -12.07 7.33
N ILE A 151 10.18 -11.81 6.87
CA ILE A 151 11.29 -12.78 6.88
C ILE A 151 11.70 -13.07 8.33
N VAL A 152 11.96 -12.04 9.13
CA VAL A 152 12.26 -12.16 10.56
C VAL A 152 11.16 -12.94 11.29
N ALA A 153 9.88 -12.67 11.01
CA ALA A 153 8.77 -13.41 11.56
C ALA A 153 8.73 -14.88 11.11
N LYS A 154 9.24 -15.24 9.93
CA LYS A 154 9.43 -16.65 9.54
C LYS A 154 10.58 -17.31 10.31
N PHE A 155 11.71 -16.62 10.43
CA PHE A 155 12.88 -17.10 11.18
C PHE A 155 12.58 -17.24 12.69
N ILE A 156 11.80 -16.33 13.26
CA ILE A 156 11.37 -16.36 14.66
C ILE A 156 10.18 -17.31 14.84
N GLY A 157 9.21 -17.25 13.92
CA GLY A 157 7.89 -17.91 13.98
C GLY A 157 7.90 -19.43 13.89
N GLY A 158 9.06 -20.07 13.69
CA GLY A 158 9.32 -21.46 14.09
C GLY A 158 9.22 -21.70 15.61
N LYS A 159 8.44 -20.88 16.34
CA LYS A 159 8.33 -20.76 17.79
C LYS A 159 7.91 -22.04 18.49
N ARG A 160 7.16 -22.94 17.84
CA ARG A 160 6.67 -24.17 18.51
C ARG A 160 7.71 -25.28 18.63
N ALA A 161 8.72 -25.31 17.77
CA ALA A 161 9.74 -26.36 17.80
C ALA A 161 10.93 -26.04 18.73
N THR A 162 11.07 -24.79 19.20
CA THR A 162 12.30 -24.33 19.85
C THR A 162 12.07 -23.25 20.92
N PHE A 163 10.92 -23.33 21.60
CA PHE A 163 10.44 -22.34 22.57
C PHE A 163 11.42 -22.03 23.72
N CYS A 164 12.38 -22.92 24.01
CA CYS A 164 13.27 -22.81 25.18
C CYS A 164 14.72 -22.34 24.89
N GLN A 165 15.08 -21.99 23.65
CA GLN A 165 16.48 -21.67 23.31
C GLN A 165 16.67 -20.16 23.05
N CYS A 166 16.90 -19.40 24.14
CA CYS A 166 17.11 -17.94 24.10
C CYS A 166 18.32 -17.50 23.26
N SER A 167 19.37 -18.33 23.16
CA SER A 167 20.61 -18.01 22.41
C SER A 167 20.43 -17.99 20.89
N ILE A 168 19.31 -18.50 20.36
CA ILE A 168 19.11 -18.68 18.91
C ILE A 168 18.37 -17.49 18.28
N TYR A 169 17.77 -16.62 19.10
CA TYR A 169 17.07 -15.43 18.60
C TYR A 169 18.00 -14.55 17.74
N GLN A 170 19.21 -14.28 18.22
CA GLN A 170 20.18 -13.45 17.51
C GLN A 170 20.69 -14.11 16.23
N ALA A 171 20.96 -15.41 16.25
CA ALA A 171 21.31 -16.19 15.04
C ALA A 171 20.18 -16.18 13.99
N ARG A 172 18.91 -16.24 14.42
CA ARG A 172 17.73 -16.13 13.55
C ARG A 172 17.58 -14.74 12.94
N CYS A 173 17.82 -13.69 13.72
CA CYS A 173 17.84 -12.32 13.20
C CYS A 173 18.97 -12.14 12.17
N SER A 174 20.18 -12.64 12.45
CA SER A 174 21.30 -12.63 11.50
C SER A 174 20.99 -13.42 10.23
N GLY A 175 20.40 -14.61 10.35
CA GLY A 175 19.94 -15.40 9.22
C GLY A 175 18.87 -14.69 8.37
N ALA A 176 17.95 -13.97 9.03
CA ALA A 176 16.96 -13.14 8.34
C ALA A 176 17.61 -12.00 7.53
N VAL A 177 18.66 -11.37 8.07
CA VAL A 177 19.43 -10.32 7.36
C VAL A 177 20.13 -10.91 6.12
N ILE A 178 20.79 -12.05 6.27
CA ILE A 178 21.47 -12.73 5.15
C ILE A 178 20.45 -13.09 4.07
N SER A 179 19.34 -13.73 4.43
CA SER A 179 18.28 -14.13 3.49
C SER A 179 17.63 -12.94 2.78
N HIS A 180 17.38 -11.84 3.50
CA HIS A 180 16.81 -10.62 2.91
C HIS A 180 17.74 -10.00 1.86
N ASN A 181 19.03 -9.87 2.17
CA ASN A 181 20.00 -9.23 1.29
C ASN A 181 20.41 -10.11 0.09
N SER A 182 20.54 -11.43 0.31
CA SER A 182 20.95 -12.38 -0.73
C SER A 182 19.81 -12.82 -1.66
N ARG A 183 18.55 -12.56 -1.30
CA ARG A 183 17.34 -13.07 -1.97
C ARG A 183 17.30 -14.60 -2.14
N PHE A 184 18.17 -15.34 -1.45
CA PHE A 184 18.25 -16.79 -1.52
C PHE A 184 17.26 -17.43 -0.54
N LEU A 185 16.59 -18.50 -0.98
CA LEU A 185 15.54 -19.17 -0.22
C LEU A 185 16.11 -20.08 0.89
N MET A 186 15.32 -20.14 1.96
CA MET A 186 15.36 -20.89 3.23
C MET A 186 16.18 -22.18 3.42
N PRO A 187 16.26 -23.18 2.53
CA PRO A 187 16.79 -24.49 2.93
C PRO A 187 18.25 -24.47 3.39
N TYR A 188 19.13 -23.75 2.68
CA TYR A 188 20.56 -23.70 2.98
C TYR A 188 20.88 -22.93 4.26
N CYS A 189 20.20 -21.80 4.51
CA CYS A 189 20.42 -21.02 5.72
C CYS A 189 19.91 -21.75 6.97
N TRP A 190 18.83 -22.54 6.84
CA TRP A 190 18.34 -23.38 7.93
C TRP A 190 19.33 -24.50 8.26
N GLU A 191 19.95 -25.13 7.26
CA GLU A 191 21.00 -26.13 7.50
C GLU A 191 22.22 -25.55 8.23
N ILE A 192 22.61 -24.32 7.88
CA ILE A 192 23.72 -23.60 8.54
C ILE A 192 23.35 -23.22 9.98
N ILE A 193 22.13 -22.74 10.22
CA ILE A 193 21.66 -22.45 11.59
C ILE A 193 21.54 -23.74 12.40
N ARG A 194 21.09 -24.84 11.78
CA ARG A 194 20.99 -26.17 12.40
C ARG A 194 22.37 -26.71 12.77
N SER A 195 23.36 -26.61 11.88
CA SER A 195 24.73 -27.07 12.17
C SER A 195 25.39 -26.25 13.28
N LEU A 196 25.14 -24.93 13.34
CA LEU A 196 25.59 -24.07 14.44
C LEU A 196 24.93 -24.40 15.79
N THR A 197 23.68 -24.87 15.81
CA THR A 197 23.02 -25.34 17.05
C THR A 197 23.56 -26.66 17.59
N PHE A 198 24.10 -27.54 16.74
CA PHE A 198 24.73 -28.79 17.20
C PHE A 198 26.18 -28.60 17.66
N LEU A 199 26.84 -27.50 17.25
CA LEU A 199 28.21 -27.17 17.65
C LEU A 199 28.31 -26.42 18.99
N GLN A 200 27.19 -25.98 19.58
CA GLN A 200 27.15 -25.29 20.89
C GLN A 200 26.85 -26.21 22.09
N SER A 201 26.96 -27.54 21.95
CA SER A 201 27.05 -28.43 23.10
C SER A 201 28.48 -28.96 23.30
N PRO A 202 29.44 -28.16 23.79
CA PRO A 202 30.57 -28.70 24.50
C PRO A 202 30.10 -29.06 25.92
N HIS A 203 30.25 -30.35 26.25
CA HIS A 203 30.15 -30.96 27.57
C HIS A 203 30.20 -30.05 28.80
N SER A 204 29.27 -30.27 29.74
CA SER A 204 29.59 -30.25 31.17
C SER A 204 28.52 -30.91 32.06
N ILE A 205 28.91 -32.08 32.62
CA ILE A 205 28.66 -32.57 34.00
C ILE A 205 27.22 -33.10 34.28
N PHE A 206 26.94 -34.35 34.66
CA PHE A 206 27.66 -35.44 35.35
C PHE A 206 27.67 -36.74 34.54
#